data_AF-A0A7I7XE33-F1
#
_entry.id   AF-A0A7I7XE33-F1
#
_cell.length_a   1.000
_cell.length_b   1.000
_cell.length_c   1.000
_cell.angle_alpha   90.00
_cell.angle_beta   90.00
_cell.angle_gamma   90.00
#
_symmetry.space_group_name_H-M   'P 1'
#
loop_
_entity.id
_entity.type
_entity.pdbx_description
1 polymer ?
#
loop_
_entity_poly.entity_id
_entity_poly.type
_entity_poly.pdbx_seq_one_letter_code
_entity_poly.pdbx_strand_id
1 'polypeptide(L)'
;MADNNTRLWVFSPTTLTTSDPAGMIGYPDQAQGTNRAFFAHYNDANGHNGHFEFPPTGDHGWSSWGPELAVMSSDLIANVK
;
A
#
# COMPACT_ATOMS: atom_id res chain seq x y z
N MET A 1 14.56 -3.09 6.17
CA MET A 1 13.69 -3.88 5.27
C MET A 1 14.41 -4.20 3.97
N ALA A 2 15.01 -3.21 3.32
CA ALA A 2 15.86 -3.42 2.14
C ALA A 2 16.97 -4.46 2.40
N ASP A 3 17.75 -4.28 3.48
CA ASP A 3 18.87 -5.18 3.81
C ASP A 3 18.46 -6.64 4.10
N ASN A 4 17.22 -6.84 4.57
CA ASN A 4 16.70 -8.17 4.91
C ASN A 4 15.97 -8.82 3.73
N ASN A 5 15.98 -8.20 2.55
CA ASN A 5 15.24 -8.63 1.38
C ASN A 5 13.77 -8.98 1.68
N THR A 6 13.14 -8.25 2.60
CA THR A 6 11.75 -8.51 3.00
C THR A 6 10.82 -8.25 1.82
N ARG A 7 9.92 -9.19 1.54
CA ARG A 7 8.84 -9.00 0.55
C ARG A 7 7.86 -7.95 1.07
N LEU A 8 7.67 -6.86 0.32
CA LEU A 8 6.72 -5.80 0.67
C LEU A 8 5.59 -5.69 -0.36
N TRP A 9 4.37 -5.43 0.12
CA TRP A 9 3.23 -5.06 -0.69
C TRP A 9 2.60 -3.79 -0.11
N VAL A 10 2.53 -2.72 -0.90
CA VAL A 10 1.97 -1.43 -0.49
C VAL A 10 0.99 -0.95 -1.52
N PHE A 11 -0.25 -0.78 -1.11
CA PHE A 11 -1.33 -0.20 -1.92
C PHE A 11 -1.84 1.08 -1.25
N SER A 12 -1.91 2.17 -2.01
CA SER A 12 -2.48 3.44 -1.53
C SER A 12 -2.99 4.29 -2.69
N PRO A 13 -4.31 4.45 -2.89
CA PRO A 13 -4.84 5.32 -3.94
C PRO A 13 -4.34 6.75 -3.78
N THR A 14 -4.10 7.45 -4.89
CA THR A 14 -3.69 8.87 -4.84
C THR A 14 -4.86 9.82 -4.58
N THR A 15 -6.09 9.30 -4.54
CA THR A 15 -7.28 10.05 -4.10
C THR A 15 -7.24 10.26 -2.59
N LEU A 16 -8.10 11.15 -2.09
CA LEU A 16 -8.40 11.27 -0.64
C LEU A 16 -9.81 10.76 -0.31
N THR A 17 -10.42 10.01 -1.24
CA THR A 17 -11.75 9.47 -1.07
C THR A 17 -11.75 8.49 0.09
N THR A 18 -12.68 8.67 1.02
CA THR A 18 -12.86 7.78 2.17
C THR A 18 -14.35 7.64 2.44
N SER A 19 -14.91 6.52 2.02
CA SER A 19 -16.33 6.20 2.19
C SER A 19 -16.73 5.99 3.65
N ASP A 20 -15.79 5.52 4.47
CA ASP A 20 -15.89 5.41 5.93
C ASP A 20 -14.76 6.19 6.62
N PRO A 21 -14.99 7.44 7.04
CA PRO A 21 -13.97 8.27 7.69
C PRO A 21 -13.34 7.63 8.92
N ALA A 22 -14.07 6.78 9.65
CA ALA A 22 -13.55 6.10 10.83
C ALA A 22 -12.47 5.07 10.46
N GLY A 23 -12.56 4.45 9.28
CA GLY A 23 -11.54 3.55 8.76
C GLY A 23 -10.18 4.20 8.55
N MET A 24 -10.15 5.53 8.37
CA MET A 24 -8.93 6.32 8.21
C MET A 24 -8.71 7.33 9.34
N ILE A 25 -9.46 7.20 10.45
CA ILE A 25 -9.47 8.15 11.58
C ILE A 25 -9.59 9.64 11.18
N GLY A 26 -10.19 9.91 10.02
CA GLY A 26 -10.34 11.25 9.44
C GLY A 26 -9.13 11.80 8.68
N TYR A 27 -8.06 11.03 8.47
CA TYR A 27 -6.79 11.51 7.87
C TYR A 27 -6.29 10.64 6.69
N PRO A 28 -7.06 10.51 5.59
CA PRO A 28 -6.61 9.75 4.41
C PRO A 28 -5.40 10.39 3.70
N ASP A 29 -5.23 11.70 3.83
CA ASP A 29 -4.09 12.46 3.31
C ASP A 29 -2.77 12.07 3.98
N GLN A 30 -2.80 11.83 5.29
CA GLN A 30 -1.62 11.35 6.02
C GLN A 30 -1.22 9.95 5.57
N ALA A 31 -2.18 9.04 5.40
CA ALA A 31 -1.90 7.70 4.90
C ALA A 31 -1.37 7.72 3.46
N GLN A 32 -2.00 8.48 2.57
CA GLN A 32 -1.54 8.63 1.18
C GLN A 32 -0.13 9.23 1.11
N GLY A 33 0.12 10.31 1.86
CA GLY A 33 1.42 10.98 1.88
C GLY A 33 2.53 10.09 2.44
N THR A 34 2.28 9.41 3.57
CA THR A 34 3.29 8.56 4.22
C THR A 34 3.64 7.32 3.41
N ASN A 35 2.68 6.71 2.70
CA ASN A 35 2.99 5.58 1.80
C ASN A 35 3.88 6.01 0.62
N ARG A 36 3.67 7.20 0.05
CA ARG A 36 4.54 7.75 -1.00
C ARG A 36 5.93 8.10 -0.48
N ALA A 37 6.01 8.69 0.71
CA ALA A 37 7.29 8.97 1.37
C ALA A 37 8.06 7.67 1.66
N PHE A 38 7.35 6.63 2.16
CA PHE A 38 7.93 5.32 2.40
C PHE A 38 8.48 4.69 1.11
N PHE A 39 7.76 4.77 -0.02
CA PHE A 39 8.26 4.29 -1.30
C PHE A 39 9.54 5.00 -1.74
N ALA A 40 9.60 6.33 -1.62
CA ALA A 40 10.80 7.10 -1.93
C ALA A 40 11.99 6.63 -1.07
N HIS A 41 11.80 6.54 0.25
CA HIS A 41 12.84 6.05 1.16
C HIS A 41 13.23 4.59 0.91
N TYR A 42 12.29 3.73 0.53
CA TYR A 42 12.57 2.33 0.18
C TYR A 42 13.51 2.25 -1.03
N ASN A 43 13.28 3.06 -2.06
CA ASN A 43 14.15 3.12 -3.24
C ASN A 43 15.51 3.75 -2.93
N ASP A 44 15.55 4.82 -2.14
CA ASP A 44 16.80 5.47 -1.71
C ASP A 44 17.68 4.50 -0.90
N ALA A 45 17.06 3.60 -0.15
CA ALA A 45 17.72 2.50 0.57
C ALA A 45 18.01 1.28 -0.32
N ASN A 46 17.90 1.43 -1.65
CA ASN A 46 18.16 0.38 -2.64
C ASN A 46 17.31 -0.89 -2.45
N GLY A 47 16.08 -0.73 -1.96
CA GLY A 47 15.10 -1.80 -1.83
C GLY A 47 14.64 -2.32 -3.20
N HIS A 48 14.50 -3.64 -3.34
CA HIS A 48 14.27 -4.29 -4.63
C HIS A 48 13.33 -5.50 -4.58
N ASN A 49 12.61 -5.71 -3.47
CA ASN A 49 11.66 -6.81 -3.26
C ASN A 49 10.27 -6.30 -2.84
N GLY A 50 9.87 -5.15 -3.39
CA GLY A 50 8.61 -4.48 -3.08
C GLY A 50 7.68 -4.42 -4.29
N HIS A 51 6.38 -4.54 -4.02
CA HIS A 51 5.31 -4.19 -4.95
C HIS A 51 4.62 -2.95 -4.38
N PHE A 52 4.53 -1.90 -5.18
CA PHE A 52 3.96 -0.62 -4.79
C PHE A 52 2.93 -0.21 -5.84
N GLU A 53 1.69 0.00 -5.42
CA GLU A 53 0.61 0.45 -6.29
C GLU A 53 -0.02 1.75 -5.75
N PHE A 54 -0.04 2.77 -6.60
CA PHE A 54 -0.61 4.08 -6.29
C PHE A 54 -1.63 4.48 -7.36
N PRO A 55 -2.82 3.85 -7.42
CA PRO A 55 -3.78 4.08 -8.48
C PRO A 55 -4.40 5.50 -8.39
N PRO A 56 -4.75 6.12 -9.54
CA PRO A 56 -5.34 7.47 -9.56
C PRO A 56 -6.79 7.52 -9.07
N THR A 57 -7.41 6.35 -8.90
CA THR A 57 -8.78 6.16 -8.42
C THR A 57 -8.81 5.14 -7.30
N GLY A 58 -9.86 5.16 -6.50
CA GLY A 58 -10.05 4.23 -5.39
C GLY A 58 -10.53 4.94 -4.13
N ASP A 59 -10.84 4.13 -3.14
CA ASP A 59 -11.31 4.51 -1.81
C ASP A 59 -10.27 4.07 -0.79
N HIS A 60 -9.96 4.91 0.20
CA HIS A 60 -9.25 4.48 1.40
C HIS A 60 -10.22 3.75 2.34
N GLY A 61 -10.72 2.62 1.85
CA GLY A 61 -11.79 1.86 2.50
C GLY A 61 -12.05 0.50 1.85
N TRP A 62 -13.02 -0.22 2.42
CA TRP A 62 -13.29 -1.63 2.08
C TRP A 62 -13.64 -1.88 0.62
N SER A 63 -14.20 -0.89 -0.08
CA SER A 63 -14.53 -1.00 -1.50
C SER A 63 -13.30 -1.19 -2.39
N SER A 64 -12.11 -0.75 -1.93
CA SER A 64 -10.82 -1.01 -2.59
C SER A 64 -10.02 -2.09 -1.87
N TRP A 65 -10.01 -2.14 -0.53
CA TRP A 65 -9.22 -3.13 0.22
C TRP A 65 -9.65 -4.58 -0.01
N GLY A 66 -10.96 -4.84 -0.16
CA GLY A 66 -11.48 -6.18 -0.40
C GLY A 66 -10.97 -6.80 -1.71
N PRO A 67 -11.15 -6.13 -2.87
CA PRO A 67 -10.57 -6.54 -4.14
C PRO A 67 -9.04 -6.63 -4.11
N GLU A 68 -8.37 -5.68 -3.45
CA GLU A 68 -6.91 -5.65 -3.35
C GLU A 68 -6.33 -6.89 -2.65
N LEU A 69 -7.01 -7.41 -1.64
CA LEU A 69 -6.61 -8.67 -0.99
C LEU A 69 -6.59 -9.84 -1.98
N ALA A 70 -7.53 -9.88 -2.93
CA ALA A 70 -7.54 -10.93 -3.96
C ALA A 70 -6.35 -10.79 -4.92
N VAL A 71 -5.98 -9.56 -5.28
CA VAL A 71 -4.80 -9.27 -6.13
C VAL A 71 -3.52 -9.73 -5.42
N MET A 72 -3.36 -9.38 -4.14
CA MET A 72 -2.20 -9.74 -3.33
C MET A 72 -2.12 -11.25 -3.01
N SER A 73 -3.24 -11.99 -3.06
CA SER A 73 -3.31 -13.38 -2.58
C SER A 73 -2.25 -14.32 -3.19
N SER A 74 -2.00 -14.22 -4.50
CA SER A 74 -1.01 -15.05 -5.19
C SER A 74 0.43 -14.75 -4.76
N ASP A 75 0.71 -13.47 -4.47
CA ASP A 75 2.02 -13.04 -3.98
C ASP A 75 2.29 -13.55 -2.56
N LEU A 76 1.28 -13.51 -1.69
CA LEU A 76 1.37 -14.07 -0.34
C LEU A 76 1.71 -15.56 -0.38
N ILE A 77 1.00 -16.33 -1.20
CA ILE A 77 1.24 -17.78 -1.35
C ILE A 77 2.68 -18.06 -1.80
N ALA A 78 3.25 -17.22 -2.66
CA ALA A 78 4.62 -17.39 -3.14
C ALA A 78 5.70 -17.01 -2.12
N ASN A 79 5.39 -16.13 -1.17
CA ASN A 79 6.39 -15.48 -0.30
C ASN A 79 6.26 -15.80 1.19
N VAL A 80 5.19 -16.45 1.63
CA VAL A 80 5.01 -16.93 3.01
C VAL A 80 5.29 -18.43 3.04
N LYS A 81 6.28 -18.86 3.83
CA LYS A 81 6.62 -20.26 4.10
C LYS A 81 6.57 -20.54 5.58
#